data_AF-A0A2Y9A2J4-F1
#
_entry.id   AF-A0A2Y9A2J4-F1
#
_cell.length_a   1.000
_cell.length_b   1.000
_cell.length_c   1.000
_cell.angle_alpha   90.00
_cell.angle_beta   90.00
_cell.angle_gamma   90.00
#
_symmetry.space_group_name_H-M   'P 1'
#
loop_
_entity.id
_entity.type
_entity.pdbx_description
1 polymer ?
#
loop_
_entity_poly.entity_id
_entity_poly.type
_entity_poly.pdbx_seq_one_letter_code
_entity_poly.pdbx_strand_id
1 'polypeptide(L)'
;MAAPRLAPDIACDRQPPLIALLRFAALECRTAPRADLPPGEAMRDAAVEEMAVLLARMLPTLLQRRPVIRRPGAADLSFDESWLLALARALSGGDAASARFLLARRARPEGAAVLRMLVGDLAARLDFS
;
A
#
# COMPACT_ATOMS: atom_id res chain seq x y z
N MET A 1 26.25 25.92 -13.04
CA MET A 1 25.32 25.18 -12.15
C MET A 1 24.30 24.47 -13.03
N ALA A 2 24.36 23.14 -13.14
CA ALA A 2 23.39 22.38 -13.94
C ALA A 2 22.04 22.36 -13.20
N ALA A 3 20.98 22.78 -13.87
CA ALA A 3 19.62 22.65 -13.35
C ALA A 3 19.32 21.15 -13.09
N PRO A 4 18.73 20.79 -11.94
CA PRO A 4 18.34 19.40 -11.71
C PRO A 4 17.37 18.96 -12.82
N ARG A 5 17.60 17.79 -13.42
CA ARG A 5 16.67 17.21 -14.39
C ARG A 5 15.33 17.00 -13.67
N LEU A 6 14.36 17.85 -13.97
CA LEU A 6 12.97 17.74 -13.49
C LEU A 6 12.17 16.70 -14.28
N ALA A 7 12.76 16.04 -15.27
CA ALA A 7 12.10 14.97 -16.00
C ALA A 7 11.98 13.74 -15.07
N PRO A 8 10.77 13.36 -14.60
CA PRO A 8 10.57 12.05 -14.01
C PRO A 8 11.09 10.97 -14.93
N ASP A 9 11.83 10.01 -14.39
CA ASP A 9 12.00 8.71 -15.02
C ASP A 9 10.64 7.98 -14.93
N ILE A 10 9.82 8.14 -15.97
CA ILE A 10 8.52 7.48 -16.11
C ILE A 10 8.78 6.18 -16.86
N ALA A 11 8.95 5.08 -16.12
CA ALA A 11 8.91 3.77 -16.75
C ALA A 11 7.45 3.35 -16.97
N CYS A 12 7.12 3.00 -18.21
CA CYS A 12 5.82 2.46 -18.61
C CYS A 12 5.69 0.96 -18.29
N ASP A 13 6.70 0.35 -17.66
CA ASP A 13 6.64 -1.05 -17.24
C ASP A 13 5.38 -1.29 -16.40
N ARG A 14 4.73 -2.43 -16.64
CA ARG A 14 3.45 -2.80 -16.03
C ARG A 14 3.62 -2.90 -14.51
N GLN A 15 3.37 -1.78 -13.83
CA GLN A 15 3.45 -1.69 -12.38
C GLN A 15 2.49 -2.72 -11.78
N PRO A 16 2.87 -3.43 -10.69
CA PRO A 16 1.94 -4.33 -10.02
C PRO A 16 0.66 -3.56 -9.66
N PRO A 17 -0.55 -4.09 -9.98
CA PRO A 17 -1.81 -3.36 -9.82
C PRO A 17 -1.99 -2.76 -8.42
N LEU A 18 -1.61 -3.50 -7.36
CA LEU A 18 -1.59 -3.03 -5.97
C LEU A 18 -0.78 -1.73 -5.81
N ILE A 19 0.41 -1.66 -6.39
CA ILE A 19 1.29 -0.50 -6.24
C ILE A 19 0.78 0.68 -7.05
N ALA A 20 0.32 0.44 -8.28
CA ALA A 20 -0.28 1.48 -9.10
C ALA A 20 -1.46 2.13 -8.35
N LEU A 21 -2.39 1.30 -7.85
CA LEU A 21 -3.54 1.74 -7.11
C LEU A 21 -3.16 2.47 -5.80
N LEU A 22 -2.22 1.92 -5.03
CA LEU A 22 -1.75 2.54 -3.80
C LEU A 22 -1.11 3.92 -4.04
N ARG A 23 -0.39 4.09 -5.15
CA ARG A 23 0.22 5.39 -5.52
C ARG A 23 -0.83 6.44 -5.87
N PHE A 24 -1.91 6.05 -6.56
CA PHE A 24 -3.05 6.93 -6.82
C PHE A 24 -3.81 7.27 -5.53
N ALA A 25 -4.13 6.26 -4.72
CA ALA A 25 -4.75 6.46 -3.41
C ALA A 25 -3.92 7.40 -2.51
N ALA A 26 -2.60 7.21 -2.44
CA ALA A 26 -1.71 8.08 -1.67
C ALA A 26 -1.61 9.50 -2.23
N LEU A 27 -1.85 9.70 -3.54
CA LEU A 27 -1.96 11.02 -4.14
C LEU A 27 -3.26 11.71 -3.71
N GLU A 28 -4.39 11.02 -3.78
CA GLU A 28 -5.70 11.53 -3.35
C GLU A 28 -5.72 11.91 -1.87
N CYS A 29 -5.05 11.12 -1.02
CA CYS A 29 -4.95 11.40 0.41
C CYS A 29 -4.16 12.68 0.74
N ARG A 30 -3.31 13.17 -0.18
CA ARG A 30 -2.59 14.44 -0.01
C ARG A 30 -3.46 15.64 -0.34
N THR A 31 -4.56 15.44 -1.07
CA THR A 31 -5.45 16.51 -1.54
C THR A 31 -6.79 16.56 -0.79
N ALA A 32 -7.15 15.51 -0.05
CA ALA A 32 -8.41 15.41 0.69
C ALA A 32 -8.27 15.74 2.20
N PRO A 33 -9.32 16.27 2.86
CA PRO A 33 -9.35 16.45 4.31
C PRO A 33 -9.23 15.10 5.04
N ARG A 34 -8.48 15.04 6.15
CA ARG A 34 -8.43 13.84 7.01
C ARG A 34 -9.80 13.63 7.65
N ALA A 35 -10.51 12.57 7.26
CA ALA A 35 -11.63 12.05 8.06
C ALA A 35 -11.16 10.89 8.95
N ASP A 36 -11.67 10.80 10.16
CA ASP A 36 -11.42 9.67 11.05
C ASP A 36 -12.48 8.60 10.79
N LEU A 37 -12.22 7.67 9.87
CA LEU A 37 -13.12 6.53 9.63
C LEU A 37 -12.56 5.26 10.27
N PRO A 38 -13.31 4.59 11.16
CA PRO A 38 -12.89 3.32 11.74
C PRO A 38 -13.02 2.15 10.73
N PRO A 39 -12.07 1.20 10.72
CA PRO A 39 -11.92 0.12 9.74
C PRO A 39 -12.86 -1.07 10.01
N GLY A 40 -14.13 -0.80 10.28
CA GLY A 40 -15.11 -1.82 10.69
C GLY A 40 -15.97 -2.34 9.53
N GLU A 41 -17.27 -2.12 9.62
CA GLU A 41 -18.27 -2.76 8.75
C GLU A 41 -18.28 -2.22 7.30
N ALA A 42 -17.77 -1.02 7.05
CA ALA A 42 -17.71 -0.43 5.73
C ALA A 42 -16.76 -1.16 4.74
N MET A 43 -15.90 -2.06 5.24
CA MET A 43 -14.83 -2.67 4.43
C MET A 43 -15.31 -3.80 3.52
N ARG A 44 -16.37 -4.52 3.91
CA ARG A 44 -16.77 -5.75 3.22
C ARG A 44 -17.27 -5.47 1.79
N ASP A 45 -18.03 -4.39 1.64
CA ASP A 45 -18.64 -3.99 0.37
C ASP A 45 -17.91 -2.81 -0.30
N ALA A 46 -16.85 -2.29 0.31
CA ALA A 46 -16.05 -1.20 -0.26
C ALA A 46 -15.49 -1.58 -1.62
N ALA A 47 -15.47 -0.63 -2.55
CA ALA A 47 -14.77 -0.81 -3.82
C ALA A 47 -13.25 -0.97 -3.59
N VAL A 48 -12.55 -1.60 -4.54
CA VAL A 48 -11.10 -1.85 -4.44
C VAL A 48 -10.32 -0.53 -4.27
N GLU A 49 -10.77 0.53 -4.95
CA GLU A 49 -10.24 1.88 -4.88
C GLU A 49 -10.41 2.48 -3.48
N GLU A 50 -11.60 2.34 -2.88
CA GLU A 50 -11.89 2.84 -1.53
C GLU A 50 -11.04 2.13 -0.47
N MET A 51 -10.84 0.82 -0.61
CA MET A 51 -9.96 0.04 0.24
C MET A 51 -8.51 0.49 0.12
N ALA A 52 -8.04 0.78 -1.10
CA ALA A 52 -6.68 1.29 -1.31
C ALA A 52 -6.49 2.69 -0.71
N VAL A 53 -7.49 3.58 -0.82
CA VAL A 53 -7.51 4.89 -0.16
C VAL A 53 -7.44 4.72 1.36
N LEU A 54 -8.24 3.81 1.92
CA LEU A 54 -8.21 3.55 3.35
C LEU A 54 -6.84 3.01 3.80
N LEU A 55 -6.27 2.04 3.08
CA LEU A 55 -4.94 1.51 3.34
C LEU A 55 -3.89 2.65 3.32
N ALA A 56 -3.89 3.49 2.28
CA ALA A 56 -2.98 4.63 2.16
C ALA A 56 -3.08 5.59 3.35
N ARG A 57 -4.29 5.83 3.86
CA ARG A 57 -4.55 6.71 5.02
C ARG A 57 -4.13 6.10 6.34
N MET A 58 -4.34 4.80 6.50
CA MET A 58 -4.05 4.10 7.75
C MET A 58 -2.59 3.72 7.90
N LEU A 59 -1.85 3.52 6.80
CA LEU A 59 -0.43 3.11 6.83
C LEU A 59 0.44 3.96 7.79
N PRO A 60 0.38 5.30 7.81
CA PRO A 60 1.15 6.09 8.77
C PRO A 60 0.88 5.71 10.23
N THR A 61 -0.37 5.46 10.58
CA THR A 61 -0.80 5.08 11.93
C THR A 61 -0.39 3.64 12.24
N LEU A 62 -0.65 2.71 11.33
CA LEU A 62 -0.35 1.28 11.49
C LEU A 62 1.17 1.01 11.59
N LEU A 63 1.98 1.82 10.91
CA LEU A 63 3.44 1.73 10.92
C LEU A 63 4.09 2.68 11.95
N GLN A 64 3.31 3.56 12.57
CA GLN A 64 3.76 4.67 13.44
C GLN A 64 4.90 5.52 12.83
N ARG A 65 4.91 5.62 11.51
CA ARG A 65 5.85 6.43 10.74
C ARG A 65 5.27 6.69 9.37
N ARG A 66 5.71 7.76 8.72
CA ARG A 66 5.25 8.07 7.37
C ARG A 66 5.89 7.09 6.36
N PRO A 67 5.13 6.22 5.68
CA PRO A 67 5.67 5.37 4.63
C PRO A 67 6.09 6.21 3.43
N VAL A 68 7.12 5.77 2.72
CA VAL A 68 7.56 6.36 1.46
C VAL A 68 6.75 5.72 0.34
N ILE A 69 5.68 6.36 -0.10
CA ILE A 69 4.94 5.96 -1.32
C ILE A 69 5.35 6.91 -2.45
N ARG A 70 5.78 6.35 -3.58
CA ARG A 70 6.23 7.15 -4.72
C ARG A 70 5.02 7.79 -5.42
N ARG A 71 5.31 8.71 -6.35
CA ARG A 71 4.28 9.24 -7.26
C ARG A 71 3.86 8.15 -8.26
N PRO A 72 2.61 8.19 -8.77
CA PRO A 72 2.21 7.37 -9.91
C PRO A 72 3.21 7.48 -11.07
N GLY A 73 3.47 6.37 -11.76
CA GLY A 73 4.41 6.33 -12.89
C GLY A 73 5.90 6.35 -12.53
N ALA A 74 6.29 6.39 -11.24
CA ALA A 74 7.70 6.28 -10.87
C ALA A 74 8.28 4.92 -11.27
N ALA A 75 9.45 4.91 -11.92
CA ALA A 75 10.11 3.69 -12.40
C ALA A 75 10.42 2.69 -11.27
N ASP A 76 11.03 3.16 -10.19
CA ASP A 76 11.43 2.31 -9.08
C ASP A 76 10.37 2.18 -7.99
N LEU A 77 10.44 1.08 -7.24
CA LEU A 77 9.72 0.91 -5.98
C LEU A 77 10.53 1.52 -4.83
N SER A 78 9.84 2.16 -3.87
CA SER A 78 10.44 2.42 -2.56
C SER A 78 10.57 1.12 -1.76
N PHE A 79 11.37 1.15 -0.69
CA PHE A 79 11.42 0.03 0.24
C PHE A 79 10.02 -0.33 0.80
N ASP A 80 9.20 0.67 1.14
CA ASP A 80 7.87 0.45 1.69
C ASP A 80 6.94 -0.20 0.65
N GLU A 81 7.04 0.19 -0.61
CA GLU A 81 6.29 -0.41 -1.72
C GLU A 81 6.73 -1.85 -1.98
N SER A 82 8.04 -2.12 -2.03
CA SER A 82 8.57 -3.48 -2.17
C SER A 82 8.15 -4.38 -1.01
N TRP A 83 8.15 -3.87 0.22
CA TRP A 83 7.71 -4.60 1.40
C TRP A 83 6.21 -4.91 1.37
N LEU A 84 5.36 -3.95 0.99
CA LEU A 84 3.92 -4.17 0.83
C LEU A 84 3.62 -5.22 -0.25
N LEU A 85 4.34 -5.15 -1.38
CA LEU A 85 4.20 -6.13 -2.45
C LEU A 85 4.62 -7.54 -2.01
N ALA A 86 5.73 -7.65 -1.26
CA ALA A 86 6.15 -8.93 -0.69
C ALA A 86 5.12 -9.47 0.30
N LEU A 87 4.53 -8.61 1.14
CA LEU A 87 3.48 -9.00 2.07
C LEU A 87 2.23 -9.50 1.33
N ALA A 88 1.78 -8.77 0.31
CA ALA A 88 0.64 -9.18 -0.52
C ALA A 88 0.87 -10.55 -1.16
N ARG A 89 2.05 -10.77 -1.77
CA ARG A 89 2.41 -12.08 -2.36
C ARG A 89 2.42 -13.21 -1.34
N ALA A 90 2.99 -12.97 -0.15
CA ALA A 90 3.01 -13.98 0.91
C ALA A 90 1.59 -14.33 1.37
N LEU A 91 0.70 -13.35 1.48
CA LEU A 91 -0.70 -13.56 1.87
C LEU A 91 -1.48 -14.30 0.77
N SER A 92 -1.36 -13.89 -0.50
CA SER A 92 -2.00 -14.57 -1.63
C SER A 92 -1.49 -15.99 -1.83
N GLY A 93 -0.20 -16.23 -1.60
CA GLY A 93 0.43 -17.55 -1.73
C GLY A 93 0.25 -18.47 -0.53
N GLY A 94 -0.43 -18.02 0.54
CA GLY A 94 -0.62 -18.81 1.77
C GLY A 94 0.65 -18.98 2.62
N ASP A 95 1.72 -18.24 2.36
CA ASP A 95 2.97 -18.27 3.13
C ASP A 95 2.84 -17.46 4.42
N ALA A 96 2.21 -18.10 5.42
CA ALA A 96 1.97 -17.51 6.73
C ALA A 96 3.27 -17.15 7.48
N ALA A 97 4.37 -17.88 7.23
CA ALA A 97 5.66 -17.63 7.88
C ALA A 97 6.27 -16.33 7.37
N SER A 98 6.35 -16.16 6.05
CA SER A 98 6.83 -14.93 5.42
C SER A 98 5.92 -13.74 5.75
N ALA A 99 4.60 -13.92 5.71
CA ALA A 99 3.66 -12.85 6.07
C ALA A 99 3.86 -12.38 7.52
N ARG A 100 3.99 -13.32 8.48
CA ARG A 100 4.25 -12.99 9.89
C ARG A 100 5.58 -12.26 10.07
N PHE A 101 6.64 -12.73 9.41
CA PHE A 101 7.95 -12.08 9.45
C PHE A 101 7.91 -10.64 8.89
N LEU A 102 7.27 -10.45 7.72
CA LEU A 102 7.14 -9.15 7.08
C LEU A 102 6.32 -8.17 7.93
N LEU A 103 5.22 -8.62 8.54
CA LEU A 103 4.42 -7.81 9.46
C LEU A 103 5.24 -7.41 10.69
N ALA A 104 5.89 -8.36 11.36
CA ALA A 104 6.71 -8.09 12.55
C ALA A 104 7.87 -7.12 12.28
N ARG A 105 8.40 -7.10 11.05
CA ARG A 105 9.50 -6.20 10.66
C ARG A 105 9.10 -4.73 10.59
N ARG A 106 7.82 -4.41 10.41
CA ARG A 106 7.39 -3.04 10.03
C ARG A 106 6.12 -2.52 10.69
N ALA A 107 5.23 -3.42 11.11
CA ALA A 107 4.01 -3.08 11.81
C ALA A 107 4.16 -3.41 13.29
N ARG A 108 3.59 -2.56 14.16
CA ARG A 108 3.43 -2.92 15.56
C ARG A 108 2.31 -3.97 15.73
N PRO A 109 2.29 -4.75 16.82
CA PRO A 109 1.29 -5.80 17.05
C PRO A 109 -0.15 -5.30 16.87
N GLU A 110 -0.44 -4.07 17.32
CA GLU A 110 -1.77 -3.45 17.26
C GLU A 110 -2.23 -3.16 15.82
N GLY A 111 -1.30 -2.81 14.93
CA GLY A 111 -1.59 -2.52 13.52
C GLY A 111 -1.46 -3.74 12.60
N ALA A 112 -0.78 -4.79 13.03
CA ALA A 112 -0.45 -5.95 12.19
C ALA A 112 -1.70 -6.71 11.72
N ALA A 113 -2.70 -6.88 12.60
CA ALA A 113 -3.94 -7.58 12.26
C ALA A 113 -4.75 -6.85 11.18
N VAL A 114 -4.92 -5.54 11.34
CA VAL A 114 -5.63 -4.67 10.37
C VAL A 114 -4.88 -4.64 9.04
N LEU A 115 -3.55 -4.50 9.09
CA LEU A 115 -2.73 -4.47 7.89
C LEU A 115 -2.75 -5.80 7.13
N ARG A 116 -2.71 -6.93 7.85
CA ARG A 116 -2.85 -8.26 7.26
C ARG A 116 -4.19 -8.41 6.55
N MET A 117 -5.27 -7.99 7.18
CA MET A 117 -6.62 -8.02 6.60
C MET A 117 -6.69 -7.16 5.34
N LEU A 118 -6.37 -5.87 5.45
CA LEU A 118 -6.45 -4.92 4.32
C LEU A 118 -5.62 -5.37 3.12
N VAL A 119 -4.36 -5.75 3.35
CA VAL A 119 -3.46 -6.15 2.26
C VAL A 119 -3.89 -7.50 1.67
N GLY A 120 -4.35 -8.44 2.50
CA GLY A 120 -4.86 -9.73 2.04
C GLY A 120 -6.11 -9.60 1.17
N ASP A 121 -7.09 -8.82 1.63
CA ASP A 121 -8.34 -8.60 0.90
C ASP A 121 -8.10 -7.86 -0.42
N LEU A 122 -7.25 -6.83 -0.42
CA LEU A 122 -6.90 -6.12 -1.64
C LEU A 122 -6.15 -7.03 -2.63
N ALA A 123 -5.26 -7.89 -2.11
CA ALA A 123 -4.51 -8.82 -2.94
C ALA A 123 -5.39 -9.91 -3.56
N ALA A 124 -6.40 -10.40 -2.82
CA ALA A 124 -7.38 -11.34 -3.34
C ALA A 124 -8.26 -10.72 -4.43
N ARG A 125 -8.60 -9.43 -4.33
CA ARG A 125 -9.46 -8.73 -5.31
C ARG A 125 -8.73 -8.25 -6.56
N LEU A 126 -7.41 -8.09 -6.48
CA LEU A 126 -6.57 -7.59 -7.58
C LEU A 126 -5.97 -8.70 -8.45
N ASP A 127 -6.31 -9.97 -8.20
CA ASP A 127 -5.78 -11.17 -8.88
C ASP A 127 -4.28 -11.08 -9.16
N PHE A 128 -3.45 -11.39 -8.15
CA PHE A 128 -2.03 -11.64 -8.34
C PHE A 128 -1.80 -12.98 -9.07
N SER A 129 -2.17 -13.04 -10.36
CA SER A 129 -1.86 -14.12 -11.30
C SER A 129 -0.55 -13.82 -12.04
#